data_AF-A0A1F9CN59-F1
#
_entry.id   AF-A0A1F9CN59-F1
#
_cell.length_a   1.000
_cell.length_b   1.000
_cell.length_c   1.000
_cell.angle_alpha   90.00
_cell.angle_beta   90.00
_cell.angle_gamma   90.00
#
_symmetry.space_group_name_H-M   'P 1'
#
loop_
_entity.id
_entity.type
_entity.pdbx_description
1 polymer ?
#
loop_
_entity_poly.entity_id
_entity_poly.type
_entity_poly.pdbx_seq_one_letter_code
_entity_poly.pdbx_strand_id
1 'polypeptide(L)'
;MTSLAVYPVLQLPAIQPGDPLARCLYDAIGASGLQLETGDVVAICQKVVSKSEGRVVNLQEVVPSERARRFAEAYGRDPRLVEVVLRESQRVVRMERGLIISETATGLVCANAGVDQSNAYKPGYVTLLPSDPDASAKRIGREIRALAGIPIGIVVTDTFGRPWREGLVDVAIGIAGLRPLLDFR
;
A
#
# COMPACT_ATOMS: atom_id res chain seq x y z
N MET A 1 33.76 6.03 6.52
CA MET A 1 32.92 5.66 5.38
C MET A 1 31.53 5.37 5.92
N THR A 2 30.49 6.04 5.43
CA THR A 2 29.10 5.66 5.71
C THR A 2 28.69 4.59 4.70
N SER A 3 28.53 3.35 5.16
CA SER A 3 28.00 2.25 4.34
C SER A 3 26.48 2.22 4.42
N LEU A 4 25.83 1.90 3.31
CA LEU A 4 24.39 1.60 3.24
C LEU A 4 24.23 0.12 2.86
N ALA A 5 23.35 -0.58 3.57
CA ALA A 5 22.97 -1.94 3.24
C ALA A 5 21.43 -2.06 3.16
N VAL A 6 20.96 -2.94 2.29
CA VAL A 6 19.52 -3.22 2.09
C VAL A 6 19.34 -4.72 2.09
N TYR A 7 18.46 -5.20 2.96
CA TYR A 7 18.22 -6.63 3.15
C TYR A 7 16.74 -6.95 2.90
N PRO A 8 16.43 -8.03 2.16
CA PRO A 8 15.06 -8.51 2.07
C PRO A 8 14.66 -9.18 3.39
N VAL A 9 13.44 -8.91 3.85
CA VAL A 9 12.82 -9.67 4.94
C VAL A 9 12.10 -10.86 4.33
N LEU A 10 12.64 -12.05 4.57
CA LEU A 10 12.09 -13.32 4.10
C LEU A 10 11.14 -13.90 5.16
N GLN A 11 10.44 -14.98 4.81
CA GLN A 11 9.61 -15.74 5.76
C GLN A 11 8.41 -14.98 6.38
N LEU A 12 8.00 -13.85 5.80
CA LEU A 12 6.74 -13.20 6.19
C LEU A 12 5.56 -14.09 5.75
N PRO A 13 4.65 -14.48 6.66
CA PRO A 13 3.49 -15.30 6.29
C PRO A 13 2.52 -14.52 5.39
N ALA A 14 1.61 -15.24 4.74
CA ALA A 14 0.54 -14.63 3.98
C ALA A 14 -0.44 -13.89 4.92
N ILE A 15 -0.25 -12.58 5.05
CA ILE A 15 -1.02 -11.73 5.97
C ILE A 15 -2.52 -11.77 5.66
N GLN A 16 -3.32 -11.98 6.71
CA GLN A 16 -4.78 -12.01 6.72
C GLN A 16 -5.35 -10.78 7.45
N PRO A 17 -6.63 -10.43 7.20
CA PRO A 17 -7.38 -9.47 8.00
C PRO A 17 -7.33 -9.78 9.49
N GLY A 18 -6.93 -8.79 10.27
CA GLY A 18 -6.80 -8.87 11.73
C GLY A 18 -5.45 -9.36 12.24
N ASP A 19 -4.53 -9.77 11.38
CA ASP A 19 -3.20 -10.23 11.81
C ASP A 19 -2.41 -9.12 12.51
N PRO A 20 -1.64 -9.43 13.58
CA PRO A 20 -0.80 -8.47 14.28
C PRO A 20 0.46 -8.15 13.47
N LEU A 21 0.32 -7.35 12.41
CA LEU A 21 1.35 -7.13 11.39
C LEU A 21 2.72 -6.73 11.96
N ALA A 22 2.77 -5.85 12.96
CA ALA A 22 4.03 -5.43 13.58
C ALA A 22 4.80 -6.61 14.20
N ARG A 23 4.10 -7.53 14.85
CA ARG A 23 4.68 -8.75 15.41
C ARG A 23 5.15 -9.70 14.31
N CYS A 24 4.32 -9.90 13.28
CA CYS A 24 4.70 -10.72 12.12
C CYS A 24 5.97 -10.20 11.42
N LEU A 25 6.08 -8.88 11.24
CA LEU A 25 7.27 -8.24 10.66
C LEU A 25 8.50 -8.44 11.56
N TYR A 26 8.37 -8.19 12.86
CA TYR A 26 9.45 -8.36 13.82
C TYR A 26 9.98 -9.81 13.84
N ASP A 27 9.08 -10.78 13.90
CA ASP A 27 9.44 -12.19 13.91
C ASP A 27 10.09 -12.60 12.56
N ALA A 28 9.59 -12.09 11.43
CA ALA A 28 10.16 -12.35 10.09
C ALA A 28 11.55 -11.74 9.89
N ILE A 29 11.80 -10.54 10.45
CA ILE A 29 13.13 -9.92 10.46
C ILE A 29 14.13 -10.82 11.20
N GLY A 30 13.77 -11.27 12.41
CA GLY A 30 14.60 -12.19 13.19
C GLY A 30 14.84 -13.53 12.48
N ALA A 31 13.79 -14.11 11.88
CA ALA A 31 13.89 -15.36 11.11
C ALA A 31 14.75 -15.21 9.85
N SER A 32 14.93 -14.00 9.33
CA SER A 32 15.84 -13.69 8.23
C SER A 32 17.31 -13.55 8.68
N GLY A 33 17.61 -13.79 9.96
CA GLY A 33 18.96 -13.64 10.52
C GLY A 33 19.38 -12.19 10.71
N LEU A 34 18.43 -11.25 10.69
CA LEU A 34 18.67 -9.82 10.85
C LEU A 34 18.31 -9.40 12.28
N GLN A 35 19.03 -8.40 12.77
CA GLN A 35 18.69 -7.69 14.01
C GLN A 35 18.46 -6.23 13.65
N LEU A 36 17.40 -5.64 14.21
CA LEU A 36 17.15 -4.22 14.04
C LEU A 36 18.18 -3.42 14.84
N GLU A 37 18.68 -2.36 14.25
CA GLU A 37 19.57 -1.39 14.86
C GLU A 37 18.94 0.01 14.90
N THR A 38 19.45 0.86 15.79
CA THR A 38 18.96 2.24 15.87
C THR A 38 19.32 2.98 14.58
N GLY A 39 18.31 3.54 13.92
CA GLY A 39 18.46 4.23 12.63
C GLY A 39 18.05 3.39 11.43
N ASP A 40 17.72 2.11 11.62
CA ASP A 40 17.17 1.27 10.57
C ASP A 40 15.82 1.77 10.08
N VAL A 41 15.54 1.47 8.81
CA VAL A 41 14.27 1.77 8.14
C VAL A 41 13.68 0.48 7.59
N VAL A 42 12.43 0.21 7.98
CA VAL A 42 11.65 -0.90 7.43
C VAL A 42 10.70 -0.37 6.36
N ALA A 43 10.95 -0.75 5.11
CA ALA A 43 10.05 -0.51 3.99
C ALA A 43 9.02 -1.64 3.87
N ILE A 44 7.74 -1.30 3.83
CA ILE A 44 6.63 -2.25 3.91
C ILE A 44 5.69 -1.98 2.73
N CYS A 45 5.43 -2.97 1.88
CA CYS A 45 4.46 -2.80 0.81
C CYS A 45 3.04 -2.64 1.39
N GLN A 46 2.24 -1.74 0.83
CA GLN A 46 0.92 -1.40 1.36
C GLN A 46 0.00 -2.61 1.46
N LYS A 47 0.15 -3.58 0.56
CA LYS A 47 -0.72 -4.77 0.48
C LYS A 47 -0.78 -5.53 1.80
N VAL A 48 0.34 -5.69 2.52
CA VAL A 48 0.33 -6.38 3.82
C VAL A 48 -0.30 -5.51 4.91
N VAL A 49 -0.10 -4.20 4.86
CA VAL A 49 -0.76 -3.23 5.75
C VAL A 49 -2.28 -3.30 5.54
N SER A 50 -2.73 -3.07 4.31
CA SER A 50 -4.13 -3.10 3.91
C SER A 50 -4.82 -4.42 4.24
N LYS A 51 -4.17 -5.56 4.00
CA LYS A 51 -4.71 -6.87 4.39
C LYS A 51 -4.89 -6.96 5.89
N SER A 52 -3.86 -6.64 6.69
CA SER A 52 -3.96 -6.70 8.15
C SER A 52 -5.08 -5.80 8.69
N GLU A 53 -5.30 -4.64 8.05
CA GLU A 53 -6.35 -3.67 8.40
C GLU A 53 -7.71 -4.00 7.81
N GLY A 54 -7.87 -5.13 7.12
CA GLY A 54 -9.15 -5.52 6.53
C GLY A 54 -9.60 -4.64 5.36
N ARG A 55 -8.68 -3.90 4.73
CA ARG A 55 -8.93 -3.07 3.54
C ARG A 55 -9.02 -3.93 2.28
N VAL A 56 -9.95 -4.88 2.29
CA VAL A 56 -10.23 -5.82 1.21
C VAL A 56 -11.72 -5.78 0.87
N VAL A 57 -12.05 -5.87 -0.42
CA VAL A 57 -13.44 -5.79 -0.91
C VAL A 57 -13.76 -7.01 -1.75
N ASN A 58 -14.86 -7.68 -1.42
CA ASN A 58 -15.43 -8.74 -2.26
C ASN A 58 -16.14 -8.11 -3.46
N LEU A 59 -15.63 -8.33 -4.68
CA LEU A 59 -16.24 -7.77 -5.88
C LEU A 59 -17.66 -8.30 -6.11
N GLN A 60 -18.02 -9.49 -5.62
CA GLN A 60 -19.36 -10.05 -5.80
C GLN A 60 -20.44 -9.25 -5.07
N GLU A 61 -20.08 -8.51 -4.02
CA GLU A 61 -20.99 -7.67 -3.23
C GLU A 61 -21.09 -6.23 -3.77
N VAL A 62 -20.30 -5.90 -4.79
CA VAL A 62 -20.28 -4.56 -5.37
C VAL A 62 -21.36 -4.43 -6.43
N VAL A 63 -22.31 -3.52 -6.20
CA VAL A 63 -23.27 -3.09 -7.22
C VAL A 63 -22.68 -1.91 -8.02
N PRO A 64 -22.36 -2.08 -9.32
CA PRO A 64 -21.79 -1.00 -10.12
C PRO A 64 -22.79 0.10 -10.44
N SER A 65 -22.35 1.35 -10.38
CA SER A 65 -23.09 2.50 -10.89
C SER A 65 -23.18 2.48 -12.42
N GLU A 66 -24.13 3.24 -12.98
CA GLU A 66 -24.26 3.40 -14.43
C GLU A 66 -22.99 3.95 -15.08
N ARG A 67 -22.31 4.88 -14.40
CA ARG A 67 -21.02 5.41 -14.82
C ARG A 67 -19.96 4.31 -14.91
N ALA A 68 -19.88 3.44 -13.92
CA ALA A 68 -18.94 2.33 -13.91
C ALA A 68 -19.23 1.33 -15.03
N ARG A 69 -20.51 0.99 -15.25
CA ARG A 69 -20.94 0.07 -16.32
C ARG A 69 -20.56 0.57 -17.71
N ARG A 70 -20.89 1.82 -18.03
CA ARG A 70 -20.58 2.41 -19.35
C ARG A 70 -19.09 2.39 -19.66
N PHE A 71 -18.26 2.76 -18.70
CA PHE A 71 -16.81 2.74 -18.90
C PHE A 71 -16.28 1.30 -19.03
N ALA A 72 -16.80 0.38 -18.22
CA ALA A 72 -16.41 -1.01 -18.26
C ALA A 72 -16.75 -1.67 -19.60
N GLU A 73 -17.94 -1.41 -20.14
CA GLU A 73 -18.37 -1.88 -21.45
C GLU A 73 -17.48 -1.33 -22.58
N ALA A 74 -17.19 -0.03 -22.57
CA ALA A 74 -16.39 0.61 -23.60
C ALA A 74 -14.93 0.10 -23.68
N TYR A 75 -14.39 -0.44 -22.58
CA TYR A 75 -12.98 -0.81 -22.48
C TYR A 75 -12.73 -2.24 -21.98
N GLY A 76 -13.75 -3.10 -21.95
CA GLY A 76 -13.62 -4.51 -21.57
C GLY A 76 -13.13 -4.72 -20.12
N ARG A 77 -13.58 -3.89 -19.17
CA ARG A 77 -13.21 -4.00 -17.75
C ARG A 77 -14.32 -4.65 -16.94
N ASP A 78 -14.01 -5.09 -15.72
CA ASP A 78 -15.02 -5.47 -14.74
C ASP A 78 -15.71 -4.21 -14.17
N PRO A 79 -17.03 -4.02 -14.34
CA PRO A 79 -17.73 -2.85 -13.81
C PRO A 79 -17.68 -2.74 -12.28
N ARG A 80 -17.53 -3.87 -11.57
CA ARG A 80 -17.42 -3.92 -10.11
C ARG A 80 -16.07 -3.36 -9.65
N LEU A 81 -15.00 -3.70 -10.37
CA LEU A 81 -13.69 -3.11 -10.11
C LEU A 81 -13.70 -1.61 -10.39
N VAL A 82 -14.26 -1.19 -11.53
CA VAL A 82 -14.38 0.24 -11.87
C VAL A 82 -15.15 0.99 -10.80
N GLU A 83 -16.24 0.42 -10.30
CA GLU A 83 -17.02 0.99 -9.21
C GLU A 83 -16.19 1.17 -7.93
N VAL A 84 -15.42 0.16 -7.50
CA VAL A 84 -14.55 0.28 -6.31
C VAL A 84 -13.52 1.39 -6.50
N VAL A 85 -12.88 1.46 -7.68
CA VAL A 85 -11.95 2.55 -8.01
C VAL A 85 -12.62 3.91 -7.88
N LEU A 86 -13.83 4.08 -8.40
CA LEU A 86 -14.56 5.34 -8.33
C LEU A 86 -14.94 5.71 -6.89
N ARG A 87 -15.24 4.74 -6.02
CA ARG A 87 -15.54 4.97 -4.59
C ARG A 87 -14.31 5.42 -3.79
N GLU A 88 -13.15 4.88 -4.11
CA GLU A 88 -11.87 5.27 -3.48
C GLU A 88 -11.24 6.51 -4.10
N SER A 89 -11.86 7.08 -5.14
CA SER A 89 -11.40 8.30 -5.81
C SER A 89 -12.10 9.53 -5.23
N GLN A 90 -11.33 10.46 -4.68
CA GLN A 90 -11.82 11.81 -4.36
C GLN A 90 -12.10 12.60 -5.65
N ARG A 91 -11.23 12.43 -6.65
CA ARG A 91 -11.37 13.06 -7.97
C ARG A 91 -10.82 12.15 -9.06
N VAL A 92 -11.52 12.09 -10.19
CA VAL A 92 -10.99 11.43 -11.39
C VAL A 92 -10.21 12.45 -12.20
N VAL A 93 -8.91 12.21 -12.38
CA VAL A 93 -7.99 13.08 -13.14
C VAL A 93 -8.06 12.76 -14.64
N ARG A 94 -8.04 11.47 -15.00
CA ARG A 94 -8.20 10.99 -16.37
C ARG A 94 -8.91 9.64 -16.34
N MET A 95 -9.82 9.41 -17.27
CA MET A 95 -10.54 8.14 -17.39
C MET A 95 -10.80 7.87 -18.87
N GLU A 96 -9.91 7.10 -19.48
CA GLU A 96 -9.90 6.86 -20.93
C GLU A 96 -9.02 5.64 -21.26
N ARG A 97 -9.27 4.98 -22.40
CA ARG A 97 -8.46 3.86 -22.90
C ARG A 97 -8.27 2.74 -21.87
N GLY A 98 -9.31 2.47 -21.07
CA GLY A 98 -9.29 1.47 -20.00
C GLY A 98 -8.46 1.85 -18.76
N LEU A 99 -7.87 3.04 -18.72
CA LEU A 99 -7.11 3.58 -17.60
C LEU A 99 -7.96 4.56 -16.79
N ILE A 100 -7.80 4.50 -15.47
CA ILE A 100 -8.38 5.47 -14.54
C ILE A 100 -7.22 6.02 -13.73
N ILE A 101 -6.91 7.30 -13.90
CA ILE A 101 -6.00 8.06 -13.04
C ILE A 101 -6.88 8.89 -12.11
N SER A 102 -6.71 8.72 -10.82
CA SER A 102 -7.51 9.39 -9.81
C SER A 102 -6.65 9.90 -8.66
N GLU A 103 -7.21 10.88 -7.96
CA GLU A 103 -6.73 11.39 -6.70
C GLU A 103 -7.47 10.66 -5.57
N THR A 104 -6.71 10.04 -4.66
CA THR A 104 -7.24 9.39 -3.46
C THR A 104 -7.59 10.44 -2.40
N ALA A 105 -8.34 10.05 -1.37
CA ALA A 105 -8.62 10.93 -0.22
C ALA A 105 -7.35 11.40 0.53
N THR A 106 -6.25 10.66 0.41
CA THR A 106 -4.93 11.01 0.97
C THR A 106 -4.09 11.90 0.03
N GLY A 107 -4.63 12.31 -1.13
CA GLY A 107 -3.98 13.20 -2.08
C GLY A 107 -3.02 12.51 -3.05
N LEU A 108 -2.99 11.17 -3.09
CA LEU A 108 -2.16 10.43 -4.05
C LEU A 108 -2.81 10.46 -5.43
N VAL A 109 -2.08 10.90 -6.46
CA VAL A 109 -2.52 10.79 -7.85
C VAL A 109 -1.93 9.53 -8.46
N CYS A 110 -2.75 8.51 -8.65
CA CYS A 110 -2.30 7.18 -9.07
C CYS A 110 -3.33 6.47 -9.96
N ALA A 111 -2.90 5.35 -10.53
CA ALA A 111 -3.79 4.49 -11.30
C ALA A 111 -4.77 3.76 -10.37
N ASN A 112 -6.03 3.68 -10.79
CA ASN A 112 -7.10 2.95 -10.12
C ASN A 112 -7.27 3.30 -8.62
N ALA A 113 -6.95 4.52 -8.19
CA ALA A 113 -6.96 4.91 -6.76
C ALA A 113 -6.12 3.98 -5.84
N GLY A 114 -5.11 3.29 -6.39
CA GLY A 114 -4.31 2.30 -5.66
C GLY A 114 -5.06 1.01 -5.32
N VAL A 115 -6.26 0.79 -5.91
CA VAL A 115 -6.98 -0.47 -5.82
C VAL A 115 -6.21 -1.55 -6.56
N ASP A 116 -5.81 -2.58 -5.84
CA ASP A 116 -4.98 -3.66 -6.35
C ASP A 116 -5.75 -4.99 -6.44
N GLN A 117 -5.76 -5.56 -7.63
CA GLN A 117 -6.32 -6.89 -7.89
C GLN A 117 -5.23 -7.98 -7.85
N SER A 118 -3.96 -7.60 -8.03
CA SER A 118 -2.82 -8.50 -7.94
C SER A 118 -2.59 -8.91 -6.49
N ASN A 119 -2.29 -10.18 -6.26
CA ASN A 119 -2.07 -10.72 -4.91
C ASN A 119 -3.24 -10.44 -3.95
N ALA A 120 -4.46 -10.46 -4.47
CA ALA A 120 -5.67 -10.31 -3.69
C ALA A 120 -5.70 -11.27 -2.49
N TYR A 121 -6.36 -10.84 -1.42
CA TYR A 121 -6.58 -11.67 -0.23
C TYR A 121 -7.14 -13.06 -0.57
N LYS A 122 -8.14 -13.09 -1.45
CA LYS A 122 -8.78 -14.30 -2.00
C LYS A 122 -9.24 -14.05 -3.43
N PRO A 123 -9.50 -15.10 -4.24
CA PRO A 123 -10.11 -14.94 -5.55
C PRO A 123 -11.41 -14.14 -5.48
N GLY A 124 -11.59 -13.19 -6.39
CA GLY A 124 -12.76 -12.30 -6.42
C GLY A 124 -12.70 -11.10 -5.47
N TYR A 125 -11.62 -10.95 -4.70
CA TYR A 125 -11.38 -9.77 -3.86
C TYR A 125 -10.41 -8.79 -4.52
N VAL A 126 -10.47 -7.54 -4.08
CA VAL A 126 -9.46 -6.50 -4.35
C VAL A 126 -8.97 -5.92 -3.04
N THR A 127 -7.74 -5.39 -3.03
CA THR A 127 -7.13 -4.73 -1.88
C THR A 127 -7.16 -3.22 -2.12
N LEU A 128 -7.62 -2.46 -1.14
CA LEU A 128 -7.63 -0.99 -1.18
C LEU A 128 -6.36 -0.46 -0.51
N LEU A 129 -6.03 0.81 -0.69
CA LEU A 129 -4.99 1.46 0.12
C LEU A 129 -5.41 1.53 1.60
N PRO A 130 -4.45 1.58 2.55
CA PRO A 130 -4.73 1.93 3.94
C PRO A 130 -5.44 3.29 3.97
N SER A 131 -6.43 3.44 4.84
CA SER A 131 -7.19 4.70 4.93
C SER A 131 -6.34 5.87 5.43
N ASP A 132 -5.37 5.59 6.29
CA ASP A 132 -4.35 6.53 6.77
C ASP A 132 -3.00 5.78 6.90
N PRO A 133 -2.20 5.71 5.82
CA PRO A 133 -0.94 4.98 5.80
C PRO A 133 0.10 5.53 6.78
N ASP A 134 0.08 6.84 7.08
CA ASP A 134 0.95 7.46 8.09
C ASP A 134 0.58 6.98 9.49
N ALA A 135 -0.71 6.90 9.82
CA ALA A 135 -1.16 6.34 11.08
C ALA A 135 -0.81 4.85 11.19
N SER A 136 -0.94 4.09 10.10
CA SER A 136 -0.49 2.70 10.04
C SER A 136 1.02 2.58 10.32
N ALA A 137 1.84 3.39 9.64
CA ALA A 137 3.29 3.44 9.86
C ALA A 137 3.64 3.76 11.32
N LYS A 138 2.96 4.72 11.93
CA LYS A 138 3.16 5.10 13.35
C LYS A 138 2.79 3.97 14.31
N ARG A 139 1.66 3.28 14.08
CA ARG A 139 1.25 2.12 14.90
C ARG A 139 2.29 1.00 14.82
N ILE A 140 2.67 0.61 13.60
CA ILE A 140 3.66 -0.44 13.35
C ILE A 140 5.00 -0.09 14.01
N GLY A 141 5.51 1.12 13.80
CA GLY A 141 6.78 1.56 14.39
C GLY A 141 6.77 1.56 15.92
N ARG A 142 5.65 1.98 16.54
CA ARG A 142 5.49 1.93 18.01
C ARG A 142 5.49 0.50 18.54
N GLU A 143 4.79 -0.41 17.87
CA GLU A 143 4.69 -1.81 18.28
C GLU A 143 6.02 -2.56 18.09
N ILE A 144 6.71 -2.35 16.96
CA ILE A 144 8.05 -2.91 16.76
C ILE A 144 9.03 -2.34 17.80
N ARG A 145 8.95 -1.03 18.12
CA ARG A 145 9.76 -0.45 19.20
C ARG A 145 9.51 -1.11 20.55
N ALA A 146 8.26 -1.45 20.87
CA ALA A 146 7.92 -2.15 22.11
C ALA A 146 8.53 -3.57 22.15
N LEU A 147 8.68 -4.23 21.00
CA LEU A 147 9.28 -5.56 20.88
C LEU A 147 10.82 -5.53 20.86
N ALA A 148 11.41 -4.61 20.09
CA ALA A 148 12.84 -4.51 19.84
C ALA A 148 13.59 -3.65 20.88
N GLY A 149 12.89 -2.79 21.62
CA GLY A 149 13.48 -1.84 22.57
C GLY A 149 14.11 -0.60 21.95
N ILE A 150 14.10 -0.46 20.61
CA ILE A 150 14.76 0.62 19.88
C ILE A 150 13.81 1.32 18.89
N PRO A 151 14.00 2.62 18.61
CA PRO A 151 13.25 3.33 17.58
C PRO A 151 13.75 2.98 16.17
N ILE A 152 12.82 2.79 15.24
CA ILE A 152 13.10 2.56 13.81
C ILE A 152 12.25 3.48 12.94
N GLY A 153 12.69 3.69 11.70
CA GLY A 153 11.88 4.31 10.66
C GLY A 153 10.95 3.30 9.99
N ILE A 154 9.74 3.72 9.64
CA ILE A 154 8.79 2.93 8.85
C ILE A 154 8.44 3.70 7.59
N VAL A 155 8.47 3.03 6.46
CA VAL A 155 7.97 3.56 5.17
C VAL A 155 6.99 2.55 4.59
N VAL A 156 5.73 2.93 4.45
CA VAL A 156 4.74 2.16 3.69
C VAL A 156 4.84 2.56 2.22
N THR A 157 5.00 1.59 1.32
CA THR A 157 5.19 1.84 -0.11
C THR A 157 4.05 1.28 -0.96
N ASP A 158 3.83 1.88 -2.12
CA ASP A 158 3.02 1.27 -3.18
C ASP A 158 3.63 1.51 -4.55
N THR A 159 3.28 0.65 -5.49
CA THR A 159 3.88 0.62 -6.83
C THR A 159 3.12 1.52 -7.80
N PHE A 160 3.70 2.64 -8.20
CA PHE A 160 3.07 3.63 -9.08
C PHE A 160 3.78 3.73 -10.43
N GLY A 161 3.00 4.09 -11.46
CA GLY A 161 3.54 4.64 -12.70
C GLY A 161 3.89 6.12 -12.53
N ARG A 162 4.57 6.71 -13.52
CA ARG A 162 4.92 8.14 -13.49
C ARG A 162 4.90 8.76 -14.88
N PRO A 163 4.57 10.06 -15.02
CA PRO A 163 4.53 10.73 -16.31
C PRO A 163 5.82 10.57 -17.11
N TRP A 164 5.66 10.43 -18.43
CA TRP A 164 6.72 10.39 -19.44
C TRP A 164 7.69 9.21 -19.39
N ARG A 165 7.49 8.23 -18.51
CA ARG A 165 8.37 7.06 -18.40
C ARG A 165 7.58 5.77 -18.28
N GLU A 166 8.03 4.74 -19.01
CA GLU A 166 7.53 3.39 -18.88
C GLU A 166 8.10 2.68 -17.63
N GLY A 167 7.37 1.68 -17.15
CA GLY A 167 7.69 0.96 -15.93
C GLY A 167 7.06 1.57 -14.67
N LEU A 168 7.11 0.81 -13.59
CA LEU A 168 6.58 1.18 -12.29
C LEU A 168 7.72 1.33 -11.27
N VAL A 169 7.51 2.15 -10.25
CA VAL A 169 8.43 2.34 -9.12
C VAL A 169 7.65 2.34 -7.82
N ASP A 170 8.29 1.94 -6.73
CA ASP A 170 7.73 2.15 -5.40
C ASP A 170 7.80 3.62 -5.00
N VAL A 171 6.72 4.12 -4.43
CA VAL A 171 6.64 5.43 -3.80
C VAL A 171 6.22 5.27 -2.34
N ALA A 172 6.72 6.14 -1.47
CA ALA A 172 6.24 6.20 -0.10
C ALA A 172 4.82 6.76 -0.07
N ILE A 173 3.90 6.05 0.56
CA ILE A 173 2.51 6.49 0.80
C ILE A 173 2.24 6.76 2.28
N GLY A 174 3.09 6.26 3.18
CA GLY A 174 3.02 6.50 4.62
C GLY A 174 4.40 6.42 5.27
N ILE A 175 4.67 7.25 6.26
CA ILE A 175 5.99 7.39 6.90
C ILE A 175 5.85 7.59 8.42
N ALA A 176 6.75 6.96 9.19
CA ALA A 176 6.92 7.24 10.61
C ALA A 176 8.39 7.16 11.04
N GLY A 177 8.78 7.94 12.06
CA GLY A 177 10.13 7.91 12.62
C GLY A 177 11.22 8.50 11.72
N LEU A 178 10.85 9.16 10.62
CA LEU A 178 11.75 9.70 9.61
C LEU A 178 11.36 11.14 9.23
N ARG A 179 12.34 11.92 8.77
CA ARG A 179 12.09 13.19 8.11
C ARG A 179 11.86 12.93 6.62
N PRO A 180 10.66 13.19 6.07
CA PRO A 180 10.36 12.89 4.66
C PRO A 180 11.06 13.85 3.69
N LEU A 181 11.47 15.02 4.18
CA LEU A 181 12.14 16.05 3.40
C LEU A 181 13.51 16.37 4.02
N LEU A 182 14.50 16.55 3.17
CA LEU A 182 15.77 17.17 3.51
C LEU A 182 15.70 18.63 3.04
N ASP A 183 15.69 19.57 3.98
CA ASP A 183 15.56 20.99 3.69
C ASP A 183 16.94 21.58 3.32
N PHE A 184 17.02 22.20 2.15
CA PHE A 184 18.23 22.84 1.60
C PHE A 184 18.02 24.34 1.33
N ARG A 185 16.92 24.94 1.78
CA ARG A 185 16.63 26.37 1.61
C ARG A 185 17.57 27.25 2.43
#